data_AF-A0A7V8NSW4-F1
#
_entry.id   AF-A0A7V8NSW4-F1
#
_cell.length_a   1.000
_cell.length_b   1.000
_cell.length_c   1.000
_cell.angle_alpha   90.00
_cell.angle_beta   90.00
_cell.angle_gamma   90.00
#
_symmetry.space_group_name_H-M   'P 1'
#
loop_
_entity.id
_entity.type
_entity.pdbx_description
1 polymer ?
#
loop_
_entity_poly.entity_id
_entity_poly.type
_entity_poly.pdbx_seq_one_letter_code
_entity_poly.pdbx_strand_id
1 'polypeptide(L)'
;VGVREWSVGQAVQLGAAMERLTWRARSERFDKKDIWPEYSELSCFACHHALGPAKDSWRQEHGYAGRRPGDPAWNASRYAVFRLLAKQTDSANAQELDRQMLLVSDEMGKLSPDRNAVAAAASLAAALAQRIAERLATVSYEQAMVLRMLERIPDDAESIALADERGAEQAAMALDSLYIAYSRVAKPANAVAVRTAINGLFQQLENPSAYNADQFASALRRIRPLLQ
;
A
#
# COMPACT_ATOMS: atom_id res chain seq x y z
N VAL A 1 7.09 11.12 14.66
CA VAL A 1 5.73 10.53 14.57
C VAL A 1 5.71 9.27 15.43
N GLY A 2 4.70 9.07 16.27
CA GLY A 2 4.55 7.84 17.07
C GLY A 2 3.77 6.77 16.30
N VAL A 3 3.72 5.56 16.85
CA VAL A 3 3.03 4.41 16.19
C VAL A 3 1.54 4.68 16.02
N ARG A 4 0.90 5.35 16.99
CA ARG A 4 -0.52 5.72 16.94
C ARG A 4 -0.80 6.67 15.78
N GLU A 5 -0.04 7.75 15.66
CA GLU A 5 -0.25 8.75 14.61
C GLU A 5 0.02 8.17 13.22
N TRP A 6 1.06 7.35 13.08
CA TRP A 6 1.33 6.63 11.82
C TRP A 6 0.15 5.72 11.46
N SER A 7 -0.32 4.91 12.42
CA SER A 7 -1.40 3.94 12.22
C SER A 7 -2.71 4.61 11.81
N VAL A 8 -3.13 5.64 12.54
CA VAL A 8 -4.34 6.42 12.22
C VAL A 8 -4.17 7.13 10.88
N GLY A 9 -2.99 7.69 10.61
CA GLY A 9 -2.69 8.37 9.35
C GLY A 9 -2.84 7.47 8.12
N GLN A 10 -2.46 6.19 8.22
CA GLN A 10 -2.66 5.22 7.13
C GLN A 10 -4.15 5.03 6.81
N ALA A 11 -4.99 4.87 7.84
CA ALA A 11 -6.44 4.72 7.68
C ALA A 11 -7.09 5.99 7.11
N VAL A 12 -6.73 7.15 7.63
CA VAL A 12 -7.26 8.45 7.17
C VAL A 12 -6.88 8.72 5.71
N GLN A 13 -5.64 8.43 5.31
CA GLN A 13 -5.22 8.62 3.92
C GLN A 13 -5.97 7.71 2.95
N LEU A 14 -6.21 6.44 3.33
CA LEU A 14 -7.03 5.54 2.53
C LEU A 14 -8.47 6.05 2.42
N GLY A 15 -9.08 6.42 3.55
CA GLY A 15 -10.44 6.98 3.60
C GLY A 15 -10.62 8.16 2.65
N ALA A 16 -9.74 9.16 2.78
CA ALA A 16 -9.77 10.35 1.92
C ALA A 16 -9.56 10.03 0.43
N ALA A 17 -8.74 9.04 0.10
CA ALA A 17 -8.57 8.61 -1.28
C ALA A 17 -9.82 7.94 -1.84
N MET A 18 -10.51 7.13 -1.03
CA MET A 18 -11.75 6.47 -1.42
C MET A 18 -12.93 7.44 -1.54
N GLU A 19 -12.99 8.47 -0.68
CA GLU A 19 -13.94 9.58 -0.80
C GLU A 19 -13.71 10.35 -2.11
N ARG A 20 -12.45 10.70 -2.41
CA ARG A 20 -12.10 11.36 -3.68
C ARG A 20 -12.51 10.51 -4.88
N LEU A 21 -12.23 9.21 -4.85
CA LEU A 21 -12.58 8.29 -5.93
C LEU A 21 -14.11 8.22 -6.11
N THR A 22 -14.87 8.15 -5.02
CA THR A 22 -16.34 8.18 -5.01
C THR A 22 -16.88 9.47 -5.65
N TRP A 23 -16.36 10.62 -5.22
CA TRP A 23 -16.74 11.93 -5.74
C TRP A 23 -16.48 12.05 -7.26
N ARG A 24 -15.33 11.55 -7.73
CA ARG A 24 -15.00 11.50 -9.17
C ARG A 24 -15.96 10.59 -9.93
N ALA A 25 -16.23 9.39 -9.41
CA ALA A 25 -17.10 8.40 -10.03
C ALA A 25 -18.54 8.92 -10.20
N ARG A 26 -19.04 9.67 -9.21
CA ARG A 26 -20.37 10.29 -9.23
C ARG A 26 -20.44 11.57 -10.07
N SER A 27 -19.34 12.01 -10.68
CA SER A 27 -19.25 13.25 -11.45
C SER A 27 -19.73 14.48 -10.65
N GLU A 28 -19.42 14.52 -9.35
CA GLU A 28 -19.83 15.58 -8.42
C GLU A 28 -18.95 16.84 -8.52
N ARG A 29 -18.20 17.00 -9.62
CA ARG A 29 -17.39 18.19 -9.90
C ARG A 29 -18.26 19.45 -9.98
N PHE A 30 -17.76 20.55 -9.41
CA PHE A 30 -18.45 21.84 -9.45
C PHE A 30 -18.55 22.40 -10.89
N ASP A 31 -17.52 22.17 -11.72
CA ASP A 31 -17.43 22.65 -13.10
C ASP A 31 -18.19 21.77 -14.12
N LYS A 32 -18.85 20.70 -13.64
CA LYS A 32 -19.66 19.75 -14.44
C LYS A 32 -18.92 19.08 -15.60
N LYS A 33 -17.58 19.16 -15.64
CA LYS A 33 -16.79 18.44 -16.65
C LYS A 33 -16.77 16.96 -16.33
N ASP A 34 -17.10 16.14 -17.32
CA ASP A 34 -17.02 14.69 -17.19
C ASP A 34 -15.58 14.21 -17.42
N ILE A 35 -14.87 13.94 -16.32
CA ILE A 35 -13.49 13.46 -16.33
C ILE A 35 -13.48 12.12 -15.59
N TRP A 36 -13.64 11.05 -16.37
CA TRP A 36 -13.64 9.68 -15.86
C TRP A 36 -13.17 8.67 -16.94
N PRO A 37 -12.37 7.68 -16.55
CA PRO A 37 -11.67 7.61 -15.27
C PRO A 37 -10.64 8.75 -15.17
N GLU A 38 -10.31 9.13 -13.94
CA GLU A 38 -9.18 10.01 -13.69
C GLU A 38 -7.89 9.18 -13.61
N TYR A 39 -6.93 9.47 -14.49
CA TYR A 39 -5.69 8.70 -14.55
C TYR A 39 -4.76 8.91 -13.36
N SER A 40 -4.90 9.99 -12.59
CA SER A 40 -4.15 10.14 -11.32
C SER A 40 -4.55 9.13 -10.23
N GLU A 41 -5.62 8.36 -10.41
CA GLU A 41 -5.96 7.24 -9.52
C GLU A 41 -5.25 5.93 -9.92
N LEU A 42 -4.63 5.89 -11.10
CA LEU A 42 -3.88 4.74 -11.61
C LEU A 42 -2.41 4.80 -11.18
N SER A 43 -1.70 3.68 -11.30
CA SER A 43 -0.26 3.68 -11.09
C SER A 43 0.46 4.42 -12.21
N CYS A 44 1.24 5.45 -11.86
CA CYS A 44 2.09 6.17 -12.81
C CYS A 44 3.11 5.25 -13.48
N PHE A 45 3.63 4.25 -12.75
CA PHE A 45 4.64 3.31 -13.23
C PHE A 45 4.07 2.13 -14.02
N ALA A 46 2.74 2.07 -14.17
CA ALA A 46 2.14 1.24 -15.21
C ALA A 46 2.55 1.71 -16.62
N CYS A 47 2.87 3.01 -16.79
CA CYS A 47 3.31 3.59 -18.06
C CYS A 47 4.76 4.13 -18.01
N HIS A 48 5.19 4.70 -16.87
CA HIS A 48 6.51 5.35 -16.72
C HIS A 48 7.62 4.39 -16.24
N HIS A 49 7.63 3.14 -16.71
CA HIS A 49 8.69 2.18 -16.40
C HIS A 49 9.72 2.08 -17.53
N ALA A 50 10.88 1.47 -17.26
CA ALA A 50 11.87 1.20 -18.30
C ALA A 50 11.28 0.33 -19.43
N LEU A 51 11.54 0.72 -20.68
CA LEU A 51 11.21 -0.08 -21.86
C LEU A 51 12.41 -0.99 -22.16
N GLY A 52 12.16 -2.29 -22.24
CA GLY A 52 13.20 -3.29 -22.48
C GLY A 52 12.63 -4.61 -22.97
N PRO A 53 13.50 -5.60 -23.27
CA PRO A 53 13.07 -6.94 -23.66
C PRO A 53 12.18 -7.58 -22.59
N ALA A 54 11.18 -8.36 -23.02
CA ALA A 54 10.24 -9.03 -22.11
C ALA A 54 10.93 -9.87 -21.03
N LYS A 55 12.03 -10.54 -21.38
CA LYS A 55 12.86 -11.35 -20.46
C LYS A 55 13.48 -10.57 -19.30
N ASP A 56 13.58 -9.25 -19.42
CA ASP A 56 14.16 -8.37 -18.40
C ASP A 56 13.07 -7.60 -17.64
N SER A 57 11.78 -7.88 -17.92
CA SER A 57 10.63 -7.22 -17.33
C SER A 57 9.96 -8.09 -16.28
N TRP A 58 10.18 -7.76 -15.01
CA TRP A 58 9.48 -8.42 -13.89
C TRP A 58 7.95 -8.38 -14.07
N ARG A 59 7.41 -7.29 -14.64
CA ARG A 59 5.96 -7.17 -14.89
C ARG A 59 5.45 -8.21 -15.89
N GLN A 60 6.22 -8.52 -16.94
CA GLN A 60 5.82 -9.51 -17.93
C GLN A 60 6.04 -10.94 -17.42
N GLU A 61 7.09 -11.15 -16.64
CA GLU A 61 7.38 -12.44 -15.98
C GLU A 61 6.28 -12.85 -14.99
N HIS A 62 5.87 -11.92 -14.12
CA HIS A 62 4.79 -12.13 -13.12
C HIS A 62 3.38 -11.98 -13.72
N GLY A 63 3.29 -11.44 -14.93
CA GLY A 63 2.04 -11.16 -15.61
C GLY A 63 1.22 -10.05 -14.95
N TYR A 64 -0.07 -10.03 -15.26
CA TYR A 64 -0.97 -8.94 -14.91
C TYR A 64 -2.18 -9.48 -14.14
N ALA A 65 -1.96 -9.89 -12.89
CA ALA A 65 -3.01 -10.49 -12.07
C ALA A 65 -4.28 -9.61 -12.02
N GLY A 66 -5.44 -10.21 -12.30
CA GLY A 66 -6.75 -9.53 -12.27
C GLY A 66 -7.01 -8.54 -13.40
N ARG A 67 -6.10 -8.35 -14.37
CA ARG A 67 -6.26 -7.36 -15.45
C ARG A 67 -5.70 -7.82 -16.78
N ARG A 68 -6.17 -7.22 -17.87
CA ARG A 68 -5.65 -7.49 -19.21
C ARG A 68 -4.29 -6.82 -19.40
N PRO A 69 -3.33 -7.45 -20.11
CA PRO A 69 -2.13 -6.75 -20.56
C PRO A 69 -2.47 -5.44 -21.29
N GLY A 70 -1.83 -4.35 -20.90
CA GLY A 70 -2.10 -3.00 -21.44
C GLY A 70 -3.09 -2.17 -20.61
N ASP A 71 -3.92 -2.79 -19.77
CA ASP A 71 -4.77 -2.04 -18.85
C ASP A 71 -3.92 -1.63 -17.62
N PRO A 72 -3.84 -0.33 -17.28
CA PRO A 72 -3.02 0.16 -16.18
C PRO A 72 -3.54 -0.32 -14.83
N ALA A 73 -2.64 -0.67 -13.92
CA ALA A 73 -3.02 -1.03 -12.55
C ALA A 73 -3.57 0.19 -11.80
N TRP A 74 -4.53 -0.03 -10.91
CA TRP A 74 -4.95 0.96 -9.92
C TRP A 74 -3.85 1.18 -8.86
N ASN A 75 -3.71 2.40 -8.35
CA ASN A 75 -2.68 2.71 -7.36
C ASN A 75 -3.06 2.24 -5.94
N ALA A 76 -2.64 1.03 -5.59
CA ALA A 76 -2.92 0.41 -4.30
C ALA A 76 -1.99 0.86 -3.14
N SER A 77 -1.15 1.88 -3.32
CA SER A 77 -0.13 2.29 -2.33
C SER A 77 -0.70 2.59 -0.94
N ARG A 78 -1.84 3.30 -0.87
CA ARG A 78 -2.51 3.63 0.41
C ARG A 78 -3.09 2.42 1.15
N TYR A 79 -3.09 1.25 0.52
CA TYR A 79 -3.67 0.03 1.06
C TYR A 79 -2.66 -1.10 1.29
N ALA A 80 -1.64 -1.21 0.44
CA ALA A 80 -0.70 -2.34 0.39
C ALA A 80 -0.12 -2.73 1.76
N VAL A 81 0.32 -1.74 2.55
CA VAL A 81 0.82 -1.96 3.92
C VAL A 81 -0.29 -1.88 4.95
N PHE A 82 -1.22 -0.93 4.79
CA PHE A 82 -2.30 -0.69 5.75
C PHE A 82 -3.16 -1.94 6.02
N ARG A 83 -3.40 -2.78 5.01
CA ARG A 83 -4.16 -4.03 5.18
C ARG A 83 -3.56 -4.96 6.24
N LEU A 84 -2.24 -4.96 6.42
CA LEU A 84 -1.57 -5.79 7.42
C LEU A 84 -1.88 -5.31 8.84
N LEU A 85 -1.85 -3.99 9.03
CA LEU A 85 -2.20 -3.32 10.28
C LEU A 85 -3.70 -3.49 10.61
N ALA A 86 -4.56 -3.28 9.62
CA ALA A 86 -6.00 -3.45 9.76
C ALA A 86 -6.32 -4.88 10.22
N LYS A 87 -5.77 -5.91 9.54
CA LYS A 87 -5.96 -7.32 9.91
C LYS A 87 -5.49 -7.65 11.33
N GLN A 88 -4.43 -7.00 11.80
CA GLN A 88 -3.90 -7.20 13.16
C GLN A 88 -4.81 -6.61 14.24
N THR A 89 -5.49 -5.50 13.93
CA THR A 89 -6.19 -4.68 14.93
C THR A 89 -7.71 -4.90 14.94
N ASP A 90 -8.29 -5.08 13.76
CA ASP A 90 -9.73 -5.22 13.53
C ASP A 90 -9.96 -6.13 12.32
N SER A 91 -9.81 -7.45 12.56
CA SER A 91 -9.87 -8.46 11.51
C SER A 91 -11.22 -8.50 10.77
N ALA A 92 -12.32 -8.21 11.45
CA ALA A 92 -13.66 -8.20 10.86
C ALA A 92 -13.83 -7.04 9.86
N ASN A 93 -13.54 -5.80 10.27
CA ASN A 93 -13.60 -4.66 9.34
C ASN A 93 -12.51 -4.78 8.25
N ALA A 94 -11.34 -5.35 8.57
CA ALA A 94 -10.27 -5.54 7.60
C ALA A 94 -10.64 -6.52 6.48
N GLN A 95 -11.37 -7.60 6.80
CA GLN A 95 -11.81 -8.56 5.79
C GLN A 95 -12.81 -7.94 4.82
N GLU A 96 -13.78 -7.16 5.32
CA GLU A 96 -14.70 -6.46 4.44
C GLU A 96 -13.99 -5.36 3.66
N LEU A 97 -13.01 -4.68 4.26
CA LEU A 97 -12.18 -3.71 3.54
C LEU A 97 -11.39 -4.37 2.41
N ASP A 98 -10.77 -5.54 2.61
CA ASP A 98 -10.09 -6.30 1.54
C ASP A 98 -11.06 -6.55 0.38
N ARG A 99 -12.30 -6.96 0.67
CA ARG A 99 -13.32 -7.22 -0.35
C ARG A 99 -13.64 -5.96 -1.16
N GLN A 100 -13.83 -4.81 -0.50
CA GLN A 100 -14.10 -3.55 -1.20
C GLN A 100 -12.90 -3.07 -2.01
N MET A 101 -11.68 -3.22 -1.48
CA MET A 101 -10.47 -2.81 -2.19
C MET A 101 -10.20 -3.68 -3.42
N LEU A 102 -10.52 -4.98 -3.37
CA LEU A 102 -10.45 -5.87 -4.54
C LEU A 102 -11.43 -5.40 -5.63
N LEU A 103 -12.70 -5.12 -5.26
CA LEU A 103 -13.69 -4.59 -6.21
C LEU A 103 -13.24 -3.26 -6.85
N VAL A 104 -12.67 -2.35 -6.05
CA VAL A 104 -12.11 -1.09 -6.57
C VAL A 104 -10.97 -1.36 -7.54
N SER A 105 -10.01 -2.22 -7.16
CA SER A 105 -8.85 -2.54 -7.98
C SER A 105 -9.23 -3.20 -9.30
N ASP A 106 -10.14 -4.18 -9.27
CA ASP A 106 -10.60 -4.92 -10.44
C ASP A 106 -11.37 -4.01 -11.42
N GLU A 107 -12.21 -3.12 -10.90
CA GLU A 107 -13.00 -2.22 -11.75
C GLU A 107 -12.15 -1.08 -12.32
N MET A 108 -11.30 -0.45 -11.49
CA MET A 108 -10.40 0.61 -11.92
C MET A 108 -9.26 0.11 -12.81
N GLY A 109 -8.98 -1.19 -12.80
CA GLY A 109 -8.04 -1.86 -13.69
C GLY A 109 -8.57 -2.10 -15.11
N LYS A 110 -9.75 -1.58 -15.47
CA LYS A 110 -10.34 -1.66 -16.82
C LYS A 110 -10.15 -0.34 -17.58
N LEU A 111 -10.09 -0.41 -18.91
CA LEU A 111 -10.09 0.81 -19.76
C LEU A 111 -11.34 1.69 -19.58
N SER A 112 -12.48 1.08 -19.25
CA SER A 112 -13.75 1.78 -19.04
C SER A 112 -14.41 1.27 -17.77
N PRO A 113 -13.99 1.77 -16.59
CA PRO A 113 -14.54 1.36 -15.30
C PRO A 113 -16.01 1.75 -15.16
N ASP A 114 -16.83 0.86 -14.61
CA ASP A 114 -18.20 1.15 -14.19
C ASP A 114 -18.19 2.11 -12.98
N ARG A 115 -18.67 3.34 -13.22
CA ARG A 115 -18.76 4.40 -12.20
C ARG A 115 -19.57 3.99 -10.98
N ASN A 116 -20.70 3.31 -11.18
CA ASN A 116 -21.60 2.97 -10.09
C ASN A 116 -20.97 1.89 -9.21
N ALA A 117 -20.33 0.90 -9.83
CA ALA A 117 -19.59 -0.13 -9.11
C ALA A 117 -18.42 0.47 -8.30
N VAL A 118 -17.61 1.34 -8.92
CA VAL A 118 -16.51 2.01 -8.22
C VAL A 118 -17.03 2.91 -7.09
N ALA A 119 -18.05 3.73 -7.33
CA ALA A 119 -18.60 4.63 -6.33
C ALA A 119 -19.16 3.86 -5.12
N ALA A 120 -19.83 2.74 -5.35
CA ALA A 120 -20.36 1.89 -4.28
C ALA A 120 -19.23 1.27 -3.44
N ALA A 121 -18.26 0.65 -4.10
CA ALA A 121 -17.16 -0.02 -3.40
C ALA A 121 -16.24 0.97 -2.66
N ALA A 122 -15.89 2.08 -3.30
CA ALA A 122 -15.05 3.13 -2.70
C ALA A 122 -15.77 3.80 -1.51
N SER A 123 -17.06 4.09 -1.62
CA SER A 123 -17.81 4.69 -0.51
C SER A 123 -17.87 3.77 0.72
N LEU A 124 -17.99 2.45 0.52
CA LEU A 124 -17.93 1.46 1.60
C LEU A 124 -16.53 1.34 2.18
N ALA A 125 -15.49 1.30 1.34
CA ALA A 125 -14.11 1.28 1.75
C ALA A 125 -13.73 2.50 2.61
N ALA A 126 -14.22 3.70 2.24
CA ALA A 126 -14.02 4.92 3.03
C ALA A 126 -14.62 4.79 4.44
N ALA A 127 -15.86 4.31 4.55
CA ALA A 127 -16.51 4.12 5.84
C ALA A 127 -15.81 3.04 6.71
N LEU A 128 -15.29 1.99 6.09
CA LEU A 128 -14.51 0.95 6.79
C LEU A 128 -13.17 1.50 7.27
N ALA A 129 -12.47 2.28 6.44
CA ALA A 129 -11.22 2.92 6.82
C ALA A 129 -11.42 3.87 8.03
N GLN A 130 -12.52 4.62 8.06
CA GLN A 130 -12.89 5.48 9.19
C GLN A 130 -13.13 4.66 10.48
N ARG A 131 -13.89 3.57 10.42
CA ARG A 131 -14.09 2.68 11.58
C ARG A 131 -12.78 2.10 12.11
N ILE A 132 -11.89 1.68 11.20
CA ILE A 132 -10.56 1.18 11.59
C ILE A 132 -9.72 2.31 12.19
N ALA A 133 -9.79 3.54 11.67
CA ALA A 133 -9.09 4.70 12.23
C ALA A 133 -9.50 4.97 13.69
N GLU A 134 -10.81 4.92 13.98
CA GLU A 134 -11.35 5.07 15.34
C GLU A 134 -10.82 3.98 16.29
N ARG A 135 -10.72 2.74 15.78
CA ARG A 135 -10.13 1.63 16.55
C ARG A 135 -8.64 1.83 16.80
N LEU A 136 -7.88 2.25 15.78
CA LEU A 136 -6.44 2.52 15.88
C LEU A 136 -6.14 3.71 16.80
N ALA A 137 -7.05 4.67 16.91
CA ALA A 137 -6.94 5.80 17.81
C ALA A 137 -7.06 5.39 19.29
N THR A 138 -7.69 4.26 19.60
CA THR A 138 -7.97 3.81 20.98
C THR A 138 -7.14 2.62 21.44
N VAL A 139 -6.51 1.87 20.53
CA VAL A 139 -5.69 0.69 20.90
C VAL A 139 -4.44 1.07 21.70
N SER A 140 -3.98 0.16 22.57
CA SER A 140 -2.66 0.27 23.21
C SER A 140 -1.59 -0.31 22.29
N TYR A 141 -0.54 0.46 22.02
CA TYR A 141 0.58 0.05 21.17
C TYR A 141 1.70 -0.54 22.02
N GLU A 142 1.46 -1.74 22.54
CA GLU A 142 2.48 -2.48 23.27
C GLU A 142 3.67 -2.83 22.36
N GLN A 143 4.87 -2.90 22.94
CA GLN A 143 6.09 -3.18 22.19
C GLN A 143 6.00 -4.45 21.33
N ALA A 144 5.43 -5.53 21.87
CA ALA A 144 5.22 -6.77 21.12
C ALA A 144 4.23 -6.62 19.95
N MET A 145 3.24 -5.72 20.08
CA MET A 145 2.31 -5.42 19.00
C MET A 145 3.02 -4.64 17.87
N VAL A 146 3.90 -3.69 18.22
CA VAL A 146 4.70 -2.93 17.25
C VAL A 146 5.72 -3.83 16.55
N LEU A 147 6.39 -4.73 17.27
CA LEU A 147 7.29 -5.71 16.68
C LEU A 147 6.55 -6.60 15.66
N ARG A 148 5.37 -7.13 16.02
CA ARG A 148 4.54 -7.89 15.08
C ARG A 148 4.16 -7.10 13.83
N MET A 149 3.87 -5.80 13.96
CA MET A 149 3.61 -4.95 12.78
C MET A 149 4.84 -4.85 11.88
N LEU A 150 6.03 -4.66 12.47
CA LEU A 150 7.29 -4.63 11.74
C LEU A 150 7.58 -5.95 11.03
N GLU A 151 7.28 -7.09 11.66
CA GLU A 151 7.52 -8.43 11.11
C GLU A 151 6.58 -8.78 9.96
N ARG A 152 5.31 -8.35 10.03
CA ARG A 152 4.31 -8.65 9.00
C ARG A 152 4.60 -8.02 7.64
N ILE A 153 5.30 -6.88 7.61
CA ILE A 153 5.65 -6.20 6.36
C ILE A 153 6.58 -7.08 5.49
N PRO A 154 7.74 -7.55 5.99
CA PRO A 154 8.61 -8.43 5.23
C PRO A 154 8.08 -9.86 5.06
N ASP A 155 7.16 -10.32 5.93
CA ASP A 155 6.45 -11.60 5.70
C ASP A 155 5.54 -11.53 4.44
N ASP A 156 5.12 -10.33 4.03
CA ASP A 156 4.23 -10.06 2.90
C ASP A 156 4.97 -9.44 1.69
N ALA A 157 6.30 -9.58 1.66
CA ALA A 157 7.19 -8.86 0.76
C ALA A 157 6.84 -8.98 -0.73
N GLU A 158 6.40 -10.16 -1.18
CA GLU A 158 6.04 -10.41 -2.58
C GLU A 158 4.80 -9.64 -2.99
N SER A 159 3.74 -9.71 -2.19
CA SER A 159 2.49 -9.01 -2.47
C SER A 159 2.68 -7.49 -2.45
N ILE A 160 3.52 -6.98 -1.55
CA ILE A 160 3.88 -5.55 -1.52
C ILE A 160 4.65 -5.14 -2.77
N ALA A 161 5.67 -5.91 -3.15
CA ALA A 161 6.54 -5.57 -4.26
C ALA A 161 5.82 -5.65 -5.61
N LEU A 162 4.96 -6.65 -5.80
CA LEU A 162 4.17 -6.81 -7.02
C LEU A 162 3.02 -5.81 -7.12
N ALA A 163 2.60 -5.16 -6.02
CA ALA A 163 1.55 -4.15 -6.06
C ALA A 163 1.95 -2.96 -6.95
N ASP A 164 3.08 -2.32 -6.63
CA ASP A 164 3.91 -1.50 -7.53
C ASP A 164 5.06 -0.85 -6.72
N GLU A 165 5.90 -0.08 -7.40
CA GLU A 165 6.90 0.82 -6.78
C GLU A 165 6.33 1.66 -5.63
N ARG A 166 5.14 2.26 -5.79
CA ARG A 166 4.52 3.06 -4.71
C ARG A 166 4.07 2.21 -3.51
N GLY A 167 3.73 0.94 -3.72
CA GLY A 167 3.46 0.00 -2.64
C GLY A 167 4.74 -0.32 -1.85
N ALA A 168 5.84 -0.54 -2.58
CA ALA A 168 7.17 -0.72 -2.02
C ALA A 168 7.67 0.51 -1.24
N GLU A 169 7.44 1.72 -1.75
CA GLU A 169 7.74 2.98 -1.06
C GLU A 169 7.01 3.09 0.28
N GLN A 170 5.72 2.76 0.31
CA GLN A 170 4.95 2.74 1.57
C GLN A 170 5.50 1.72 2.56
N ALA A 171 5.99 0.57 2.10
CA ALA A 171 6.60 -0.44 2.97
C ALA A 171 7.94 0.03 3.57
N ALA A 172 8.79 0.68 2.76
CA ALA A 172 10.04 1.26 3.24
C ALA A 172 9.78 2.36 4.29
N MET A 173 8.87 3.29 4.01
CA MET A 173 8.49 4.36 4.94
C MET A 173 7.82 3.83 6.22
N ALA A 174 6.99 2.78 6.10
CA ALA A 174 6.36 2.14 7.24
C ALA A 174 7.39 1.47 8.16
N LEU A 175 8.30 0.66 7.59
CA LEU A 175 9.39 0.06 8.35
C LEU A 175 10.26 1.11 9.03
N ASP A 176 10.65 2.16 8.32
CA ASP A 176 11.45 3.25 8.88
C ASP A 176 10.76 3.91 10.08
N SER A 177 9.50 4.34 9.89
CA SER A 177 8.72 5.05 10.91
C SER A 177 8.45 4.18 12.13
N LEU A 178 8.00 2.95 11.91
CA LEU A 178 7.71 1.98 12.98
C LEU A 178 8.98 1.58 13.72
N TYR A 179 10.10 1.39 13.00
CA TYR A 179 11.34 0.97 13.62
C TYR A 179 11.96 2.08 14.46
N ILE A 180 11.90 3.34 14.01
CA ILE A 180 12.31 4.51 14.83
C ILE A 180 11.52 4.54 16.13
N ALA A 181 10.21 4.30 16.09
CA ALA A 181 9.39 4.28 17.29
C ALA A 181 9.71 3.09 18.20
N TYR A 182 9.83 1.88 17.63
CA TYR A 182 10.15 0.64 18.34
C TYR A 182 11.51 0.72 19.06
N SER A 183 12.56 1.08 18.32
CA SER A 183 13.95 1.08 18.79
C SER A 183 14.21 2.07 19.93
N ARG A 184 13.46 3.17 20.03
CA ARG A 184 13.55 4.12 21.16
C ARG A 184 13.25 3.46 22.50
N VAL A 185 12.32 2.51 22.51
CA VAL A 185 11.89 1.79 23.72
C VAL A 185 12.65 0.47 23.85
N ALA A 186 12.74 -0.32 22.78
CA ALA A 186 13.35 -1.64 22.78
C ALA A 186 14.87 -1.64 22.90
N LYS A 187 15.54 -0.61 22.35
CA LYS A 187 17.00 -0.50 22.29
C LYS A 187 17.69 -1.81 21.84
N PRO A 188 17.29 -2.40 20.70
CA PRO A 188 17.84 -3.67 20.26
C PRO A 188 19.33 -3.53 19.92
N ALA A 189 20.13 -4.54 20.27
CA ALA A 189 21.59 -4.50 20.08
C ALA A 189 22.01 -4.38 18.60
N ASN A 190 21.18 -4.86 17.67
CA ASN A 190 21.41 -4.83 16.23
C ASN A 190 20.77 -3.62 15.53
N ALA A 191 20.46 -2.53 16.26
CA ALA A 191 19.73 -1.38 15.71
C ALA A 191 20.36 -0.80 14.44
N VAL A 192 21.68 -0.71 14.39
CA VAL A 192 22.42 -0.21 13.21
C VAL A 192 22.19 -1.11 12.00
N ALA A 193 22.23 -2.44 12.16
CA ALA A 193 22.04 -3.38 11.06
C ALA A 193 20.64 -3.27 10.45
N VAL A 194 19.59 -3.16 11.28
CA VAL A 194 18.22 -2.98 10.79
C VAL A 194 18.07 -1.65 10.05
N ARG A 195 18.62 -0.55 10.60
CA ARG A 195 18.61 0.76 9.93
C ARG A 195 19.32 0.72 8.57
N THR A 196 20.48 0.07 8.48
CA THR A 196 21.20 -0.10 7.23
C THR A 196 20.37 -0.89 6.21
N ALA A 197 19.70 -1.96 6.63
CA ALA A 197 18.84 -2.74 5.74
C ALA A 197 17.62 -1.93 5.23
N ILE A 198 16.97 -1.15 6.10
CA ILE A 198 15.88 -0.24 5.71
C ILE A 198 16.37 0.84 4.73
N ASN A 199 17.53 1.44 4.98
CA ASN A 199 18.12 2.43 4.07
C ASN A 199 18.41 1.82 2.68
N GLY A 200 18.80 0.55 2.62
CA GLY A 200 18.98 -0.18 1.36
C GLY A 200 17.69 -0.35 0.55
N LEU A 201 16.51 -0.35 1.19
CA LEU A 201 15.23 -0.33 0.47
C LEU A 201 15.02 1.01 -0.24
N PHE A 202 15.30 2.12 0.44
CA PHE A 202 15.15 3.45 -0.17
C PHE A 202 16.05 3.66 -1.39
N GLN A 203 17.26 3.11 -1.37
CA GLN A 203 18.18 3.16 -2.52
C GLN A 203 17.57 2.52 -3.79
N GLN A 204 16.77 1.46 -3.64
CA GLN A 204 16.10 0.82 -4.79
C GLN A 204 14.92 1.65 -5.34
N LEU A 205 14.45 2.65 -4.58
CA LEU A 205 13.32 3.49 -4.93
C LEU A 205 13.75 4.87 -5.48
N GLU A 206 15.05 5.20 -5.44
CA GLU A 206 15.58 6.47 -5.96
C GLU A 206 15.38 6.64 -7.47
N ASN A 207 15.33 5.53 -8.21
CA ASN A 207 14.97 5.50 -9.63
C ASN A 207 13.75 4.61 -9.87
N PRO A 208 12.54 5.16 -9.70
CA PRO A 208 11.30 4.40 -9.83
C PRO A 208 11.11 3.70 -11.18
N SER A 209 11.64 4.27 -12.27
CA SER A 209 11.56 3.65 -13.60
C SER A 209 12.39 2.38 -13.72
N ALA A 210 13.41 2.21 -12.87
CA ALA A 210 14.26 1.04 -12.77
C ALA A 210 13.83 0.07 -11.66
N TYR A 211 12.70 0.33 -10.99
CA TYR A 211 12.18 -0.52 -9.93
C TYR A 211 12.00 -1.97 -10.40
N ASN A 212 12.46 -2.91 -9.58
CA ASN A 212 12.32 -4.35 -9.79
C ASN A 212 11.69 -5.01 -8.55
N ALA A 213 10.53 -5.64 -8.74
CA ALA A 213 9.76 -6.23 -7.64
C ALA A 213 10.50 -7.37 -6.94
N ASP A 214 11.20 -8.24 -7.68
CA ASP A 214 11.91 -9.39 -7.09
C ASP A 214 13.10 -8.95 -6.24
N GLN A 215 13.86 -7.96 -6.72
CA GLN A 215 14.97 -7.37 -5.97
C GLN A 215 14.47 -6.71 -4.68
N PHE A 216 13.38 -5.95 -4.76
CA PHE A 216 12.78 -5.31 -3.59
C PHE A 216 12.24 -6.34 -2.60
N ALA A 217 11.48 -7.33 -3.06
CA ALA A 217 10.96 -8.40 -2.22
C ALA A 217 12.08 -9.19 -1.53
N SER A 218 13.17 -9.51 -2.24
CA SER A 218 14.37 -10.14 -1.67
C SER A 218 15.01 -9.27 -0.59
N ALA A 219 15.20 -7.97 -0.83
CA ALA A 219 15.79 -7.06 0.15
C ALA A 219 14.89 -6.90 1.39
N LEU A 220 13.57 -6.79 1.17
CA LEU A 220 12.58 -6.67 2.23
C LEU A 220 12.55 -7.93 3.12
N ARG A 221 12.54 -9.15 2.54
CA ARG A 221 12.61 -10.42 3.30
C ARG A 221 13.86 -10.52 4.17
N ARG A 222 15.01 -9.97 3.76
CA ARG A 222 16.25 -10.00 4.55
C ARG A 222 16.16 -9.19 5.85
N ILE A 223 15.20 -8.29 5.97
CA ILE A 223 14.97 -7.54 7.21
C ILE A 223 14.30 -8.42 8.27
N ARG A 224 13.46 -9.38 7.87
CA ARG A 224 12.69 -10.23 8.78
C ARG A 224 13.51 -10.88 9.90
N PRO A 225 14.64 -11.57 9.65
CA PRO A 225 15.44 -12.19 10.70
C PRO A 225 16.19 -11.18 11.60
N LEU A 226 16.28 -9.91 11.19
CA LEU A 226 16.90 -8.85 11.99
C LEU A 226 15.92 -8.24 13.01
N LEU A 227 14.61 -8.47 12.85
CA LEU A 227 13.59 -8.01 13.78
C LEU A 227 13.50 -9.02 14.94
N GLN A 228 13.91 -8.59 16.13
CA GLN A 228 13.93 -9.36 17.38
C GLN A 228 13.37 -8.54 18.54
#